data_AF-A0A2C1DRW8-F1
#
_entry.id   AF-A0A2C1DRW8-F1
#
_cell.length_a   1.000
_cell.length_b   1.000
_cell.length_c   1.000
_cell.angle_alpha   90.00
_cell.angle_beta   90.00
_cell.angle_gamma   90.00
#
_symmetry.space_group_name_H-M   'P 1'
#
loop_
_entity.id
_entity.type
_entity.pdbx_description
1 polymer ?
#
loop_
_entity_poly.entity_id
_entity_poly.type
_entity_poly.pdbx_seq_one_letter_code
_entity_poly.pdbx_strand_id
1 'polypeptide(L)' 'MNGKLLEKDLKKYNQIKTDLLKMSKCIECCEQENERVMYQNVTMEYSKELKQLQKALEATYGVKLCSCYKVEG' A
#
# COMPACT_ATOMS: atom_id res chain seq x y z
N MET A 1 -6.69 -26.27 -9.31
CA MET A 1 -6.40 -25.80 -7.93
C MET A 1 -5.82 -24.40 -8.01
N ASN A 2 -6.62 -23.34 -7.82
CA ASN A 2 -6.17 -21.95 -7.99
C ASN A 2 -5.97 -21.18 -6.66
N GLY A 3 -6.32 -21.78 -5.52
CA GLY A 3 -6.28 -21.09 -4.22
C GLY A 3 -4.87 -20.75 -3.71
N LYS A 4 -3.87 -21.62 -3.94
CA LYS A 4 -2.49 -21.40 -3.45
C LYS A 4 -1.77 -20.24 -4.15
N LEU A 5 -2.08 -20.00 -5.43
CA LEU A 5 -1.55 -18.87 -6.19
C LEU A 5 -2.15 -17.55 -5.70
N LEU A 6 -3.48 -17.52 -5.53
CA LEU A 6 -4.17 -16.35 -5.00
C LEU A 6 -3.67 -15.97 -3.59
N GLU A 7 -3.48 -16.94 -2.70
CA GLU A 7 -2.95 -16.66 -1.36
C GLU A 7 -1.54 -16.04 -1.41
N LYS A 8 -0.67 -16.55 -2.29
CA LYS A 8 0.69 -16.00 -2.48
C LYS A 8 0.64 -14.55 -2.97
N ASP A 9 -0.23 -14.25 -3.92
CA ASP A 9 -0.32 -12.91 -4.48
C ASP A 9 -1.00 -11.93 -3.51
N LEU A 10 -1.96 -12.37 -2.71
CA LEU A 10 -2.52 -11.59 -1.60
C LEU A 10 -1.46 -11.30 -0.51
N LYS A 11 -0.56 -12.25 -0.21
CA LYS A 11 0.58 -12.01 0.69
C LYS A 11 1.51 -10.94 0.15
N LYS A 12 1.84 -10.96 -1.15
CA LYS A 12 2.63 -9.90 -1.79
C LYS A 12 1.93 -8.54 -1.73
N TYR A 13 0.63 -8.49 -2.03
CA TYR A 13 -0.16 -7.27 -1.91
C TYR A 13 -0.09 -6.69 -0.49
N ASN A 14 -0.25 -7.53 0.54
CA ASN A 14 -0.17 -7.11 1.93
C ASN A 14 1.24 -6.64 2.34
N GLN A 15 2.29 -7.26 1.78
CA GLN A 15 3.66 -6.82 1.99
C GLN A 15 3.88 -5.41 1.41
N ILE A 16 3.48 -5.18 0.15
CA ILE A 16 3.57 -3.86 -0.50
C ILE A 16 2.81 -2.81 0.32
N LYS A 17 1.60 -3.15 0.77
CA LYS A 17 0.80 -2.27 1.65
C LYS A 17 1.54 -1.92 2.94
N THR A 18 2.17 -2.90 3.57
CA THR A 18 2.92 -2.72 4.83
C THR A 18 4.14 -1.85 4.61
N ASP A 19 4.88 -2.07 3.52
CA ASP A 19 6.09 -1.31 3.21
C ASP A 19 5.76 0.15 2.87
N LEU A 20 4.65 0.39 2.16
CA LEU A 20 4.17 1.74 1.91
C LEU A 20 3.83 2.51 3.20
N LEU A 21 3.20 1.84 4.18
CA LEU A 21 2.93 2.43 5.49
C LEU A 21 4.23 2.74 6.25
N LYS A 22 5.23 1.86 6.19
CA LYS A 22 6.54 2.10 6.81
C LYS A 22 7.26 3.28 6.15
N MET A 23 7.25 3.36 4.82
CA MET A 23 7.84 4.49 4.09
C MET A 23 7.19 5.81 4.50
N SER A 24 5.86 5.86 4.56
CA SER A 24 5.13 7.04 5.03
C SER A 24 5.62 7.51 6.42
N LYS A 25 5.78 6.58 7.36
CA LYS A 25 6.29 6.88 8.71
C LYS A 25 7.76 7.33 8.70
N CYS A 26 8.62 6.69 7.91
CA CYS A 26 10.02 7.09 7.82
C CYS A 26 10.18 8.51 7.26
N ILE A 27 9.33 8.90 6.31
CA ILE A 27 9.33 10.23 5.70
C ILE A 27 8.97 11.32 6.72
N GLU A 28 8.16 11.02 7.74
CA GLU A 28 7.85 11.96 8.83
C GLU A 28 9.09 12.34 9.64
N CYS A 29 10.07 11.45 9.74
CA CYS A 29 11.33 11.67 10.44
C CYS A 29 12.46 12.18 9.53
N CYS A 30 12.20 12.50 8.26
CA CYS A 30 13.20 12.99 7.33
C CYS A 30 13.46 14.49 7.55
N GLU A 31 14.69 14.86 7.91
CA GLU A 31 15.09 16.24 8.20
C GLU A 31 15.37 17.07 6.93
N GLN A 32 15.61 16.41 5.79
CA GLN A 32 15.89 17.05 4.51
C GLN A 32 14.59 17.38 3.79
N GLU A 33 14.12 18.62 3.91
CA GLU A 33 12.79 19.04 3.42
C GLU A 33 12.56 18.77 1.92
N ASN A 34 13.56 19.01 1.07
CA ASN A 34 13.47 18.76 -0.37
C ASN A 34 13.30 17.26 -0.69
N GLU A 35 14.04 16.39 -0.01
CA GLU A 35 13.93 14.93 -0.16
C GLU A 35 12.61 14.43 0.43
N ARG A 36 12.21 14.96 1.60
CA ARG A 36 10.95 14.65 2.25
C ARG A 36 9.76 14.89 1.32
N VAL A 37 9.64 16.09 0.73
CA VAL A 37 8.55 16.42 -0.19
C VAL A 37 8.56 15.49 -1.41
N MET A 38 9.74 15.20 -1.97
CA MET A 38 9.86 14.27 -3.09
C MET A 38 9.35 12.86 -2.71
N TYR A 39 9.82 12.30 -1.60
CA TYR A 39 9.40 10.98 -1.14
C TYR A 39 7.93 10.93 -0.70
N GLN A 40 7.38 12.02 -0.15
CA GLN A 40 5.94 12.14 0.14
C GLN A 40 5.12 12.02 -1.15
N ASN A 41 5.50 12.75 -2.20
CA ASN A 41 4.82 12.70 -3.49
C ASN A 41 4.87 11.29 -4.11
N VAL A 42 6.05 10.67 -4.10
CA VAL A 42 6.22 9.28 -4.58
C VAL A 42 5.35 8.31 -3.79
N THR A 43 5.39 8.39 -2.45
CA THR A 43 4.55 7.57 -1.56
C THR A 43 3.06 7.76 -1.83
N MET A 44 2.64 9.00 -2.12
CA MET A 44 1.26 9.32 -2.45
C MET A 44 0.82 8.68 -3.76
N GLU A 45 1.64 8.70 -4.81
CA GLU A 45 1.33 8.04 -6.08
C GLU A 45 1.22 6.51 -5.90
N TYR A 46 2.16 5.88 -5.19
CA TYR A 46 2.05 4.46 -4.87
C TYR A 46 0.80 4.12 -4.07
N SER A 47 0.34 5.02 -3.19
CA SER A 47 -0.92 4.82 -2.44
C SER A 47 -2.16 4.83 -3.34
N LYS A 48 -2.15 5.63 -4.42
CA LYS A 48 -3.24 5.67 -5.40
C LYS A 48 -3.26 4.38 -6.20
N GLU A 49 -2.11 3.92 -6.68
CA GLU A 49 -1.98 2.67 -7.42
C GLU A 49 -2.39 1.46 -6.57
N LEU A 50 -1.98 1.43 -5.29
CA LEU A 50 -2.37 0.35 -4.38
C LEU A 50 -3.89 0.30 -4.14
N LYS A 51 -4.56 1.47 -4.08
CA LYS A 51 -6.04 1.55 -4.00
C LYS A 51 -6.70 1.04 -5.27
N GLN A 52 -6.17 1.35 -6.44
CA GLN A 52 -6.69 0.82 -7.71
C GLN A 52 -6.52 -0.70 -7.78
N LEU A 53 -5.34 -1.21 -7.39
CA LEU A 53 -5.07 -2.64 -7.31
C LEU A 53 -6.03 -3.34 -6.34
N GLN A 54 -6.28 -2.75 -5.16
CA GLN A 54 -7.26 -3.29 -4.22
C GLN A 54 -8.63 -3.47 -4.87
N LYS A 55 -9.15 -2.42 -5.53
CA LYS A 55 -10.45 -2.47 -6.22
C LYS A 55 -10.48 -3.55 -7.31
N ALA A 56 -9.40 -3.68 -8.08
CA ALA A 56 -9.29 -4.70 -9.12
C ALA A 56 -9.29 -6.13 -8.53
N LEU A 57 -8.57 -6.36 -7.43
CA LEU A 57 -8.57 -7.64 -6.71
C LEU A 57 -9.96 -7.98 -6.15
N GLU A 58 -10.62 -7.02 -5.51
CA GLU A 58 -11.97 -7.20 -4.97
C GLU A 58 -12.99 -7.53 -6.07
N ALA A 59 -12.94 -6.81 -7.21
CA ALA A 59 -13.82 -7.05 -8.35
C ALA A 59 -13.54 -8.38 -9.05
N THR A 60 -12.28 -8.78 -9.19
CA THR A 60 -11.89 -10.01 -9.91
C THR A 60 -12.19 -11.27 -9.10
N TYR A 61 -11.92 -11.23 -7.80
CA TYR A 61 -11.99 -12.42 -6.94
C TYR A 61 -13.21 -12.45 -6.01
N GLY A 62 -14.04 -11.40 -6.00
CA GLY A 62 -15.22 -11.30 -5.13
C GLY A 62 -14.87 -11.25 -3.64
N VAL A 63 -13.63 -10.87 -3.31
CA VAL A 63 -13.15 -10.73 -1.94
C VAL A 63 -13.31 -9.29 -1.46
N LYS A 64 -13.22 -9.09 -0.15
CA LYS A 64 -13.12 -7.75 0.45
C LYS A 64 -11.82 -7.63 1.22
N LEU A 65 -10.96 -6.72 0.81
CA LEU A 65 -9.65 -6.50 1.42
C LEU A 65 -9.77 -5.39 2.48
N CYS A 66 -8.99 -5.48 3.56
CA CYS A 66 -9.02 -4.48 4.62
C CYS A 66 -8.53 -3.14 4.09
N SER A 67 -9.38 -2.12 4.18
CA SER A 67 -9.09 -0.71 3.88
C SER A 67 -8.49 0.02 5.07
N CYS A 68 -7.84 -0.69 6.00
CA CYS A 68 -7.35 -0.11 7.23
C CYS A 68 -6.18 0.85 6.94
N TYR A 69 -6.51 2.14 6.79
CA TYR A 69 -5.61 3.29 6.79
C TYR A 69 -5.77 3.97 8.16
N LYS A 70 -5.23 3.38 9.24
CA LYS A 70 -5.18 4.12 10.50
C LYS A 70 -4.04 5.15 10.37
N VAL A 71 -4.42 6.36 9.96
CA VAL A 71 -3.65 7.56 10.28
C VAL A 71 -3.96 7.82 11.75
N GLU A 72 -3.05 7.45 12.64
CA GLU A 72 -3.11 7.91 14.02
C GLU A 72 -2.42 9.27 14.07
N GLY A 73 -3.22 10.32 14.31
CA GLY A 73 -2.81 11.62 14.86
C GLY A 73 -2.00 12.53 13.96
#